data_AF-A0A7V5ST54-F1
#
_entry.id   AF-A0A7V5ST54-F1
#
_cell.length_a   1.000
_cell.length_b   1.000
_cell.length_c   1.000
_cell.angle_alpha   90.00
_cell.angle_beta   90.00
_cell.angle_gamma   90.00
#
_symmetry.space_group_name_H-M   'P 1'
#
loop_
_entity.id
_entity.type
_entity.pdbx_description
1 polymer ?
#
loop_
_entity_poly.entity_id
_entity_poly.type
_entity_poly.pdbx_seq_one_letter_code
_entity_poly.pdbx_strand_id
1 'polypeptide(L)'
;MIKKNNLIAIIILILIALYIVFPSLIAAEVLHLSNWKYAPGESEQGYHNAINLPFQPLKSTSDLHTLVPNYEGFIWLRSEFTAYNKLVNMPLVGLLLGRIMIADETYCNGELIGSTGQFPPQFFSEWNRYRLYMLPKSLLKTNEKNVLLIKVYVNHEGSIAGKNIIGNYKELEKEYDYLDFIDSRINAIISFLFFLVGCYYILMYSLRKKDLENLYFGLTCIAFSFYLINFFITRISGFDYNLIQYLLFQKIIFILIFVIAYLLSRFLT
;
A
#
# COMPACT_ATOMS: atom_id res chain seq x y z
N MET A 1 -14.80 -36.90 -19.58
CA MET A 1 -15.10 -35.54 -19.09
C MET A 1 -13.89 -34.78 -18.53
N ILE A 2 -12.66 -35.31 -18.61
CA ILE A 2 -11.46 -34.75 -17.95
C ILE A 2 -10.63 -33.81 -18.86
N LYS A 3 -10.83 -33.81 -20.19
CA LYS A 3 -10.03 -32.99 -21.13
C LYS A 3 -10.39 -31.50 -21.21
N LYS A 4 -11.61 -31.10 -20.83
CA LYS A 4 -12.10 -29.72 -21.03
C LYS A 4 -11.55 -28.72 -20.00
N ASN A 5 -11.25 -29.18 -18.78
CA ASN A 5 -10.73 -28.32 -17.71
C ASN A 5 -9.27 -27.91 -17.93
N ASN A 6 -8.44 -28.76 -18.55
CA ASN A 6 -7.05 -28.44 -18.84
C ASN A 6 -6.93 -27.37 -19.93
N LEU A 7 -7.84 -27.35 -20.90
CA LEU A 7 -7.85 -26.35 -21.97
C LEU A 7 -8.15 -24.95 -21.41
N ILE A 8 -9.10 -24.84 -20.47
CA ILE A 8 -9.42 -23.58 -19.80
C ILE A 8 -8.24 -23.09 -18.97
N ALA A 9 -7.59 -23.98 -18.20
CA ALA A 9 -6.41 -23.62 -17.42
C ALA A 9 -5.24 -23.14 -18.30
N ILE A 10 -5.01 -23.79 -19.44
CA ILE A 10 -3.99 -23.39 -20.42
C ILE A 10 -4.33 -22.05 -21.05
N ILE A 11 -5.60 -21.80 -21.41
CA ILE A 11 -6.03 -20.51 -21.95
C ILE A 11 -5.83 -19.39 -20.90
N ILE A 12 -6.17 -19.65 -19.64
CA ILE A 12 -5.94 -18.69 -18.55
C ILE A 12 -4.45 -18.41 -18.37
N LEU A 13 -3.60 -19.44 -18.37
CA LEU A 13 -2.14 -19.28 -18.29
C LEU A 13 -1.57 -18.51 -19.48
N ILE A 14 -2.08 -18.75 -20.70
CA ILE A 14 -1.68 -18.03 -21.91
C ILE A 14 -2.15 -16.58 -21.86
N LEU A 15 -3.36 -16.30 -21.37
CA LEU A 15 -3.86 -14.93 -21.20
C LEU A 15 -3.08 -14.17 -20.12
N ILE A 16 -2.73 -14.82 -19.01
CA ILE A 16 -1.84 -14.27 -17.98
C ILE A 16 -0.45 -13.99 -18.56
N ALA A 17 0.11 -14.93 -19.33
CA ALA A 17 1.41 -14.75 -19.98
C ALA A 17 1.38 -13.63 -21.04
N LEU A 18 0.34 -13.55 -21.85
CA LEU A 18 0.15 -12.48 -22.84
C LEU A 18 -0.04 -11.13 -22.15
N TYR A 19 -0.75 -11.07 -21.02
CA TYR A 19 -0.90 -9.85 -20.24
C TYR A 19 0.42 -9.39 -19.61
N ILE A 20 1.26 -10.31 -19.14
CA ILE A 20 2.61 -10.01 -18.64
C ILE A 20 3.53 -9.53 -19.76
N VAL A 21 3.35 -10.04 -21.00
CA VAL A 21 4.24 -9.78 -22.15
C VAL A 21 3.85 -8.54 -22.95
N PHE A 22 2.66 -7.96 -22.77
CA PHE A 22 2.32 -6.65 -23.34
C PHE A 22 2.64 -5.52 -22.34
N PRO A 23 3.88 -4.98 -22.34
CA PRO A 23 4.07 -3.66 -21.76
C PRO A 23 3.19 -2.70 -22.55
N SER A 24 2.43 -1.86 -21.83
CA SER A 24 1.74 -0.74 -22.43
C SER A 24 2.68 0.00 -23.38
N LEU A 25 2.33 0.02 -24.66
CA LEU A 25 3.19 0.44 -25.79
C LEU A 25 3.52 1.94 -25.83
N ILE A 26 3.29 2.66 -24.73
CA ILE A 26 3.66 4.05 -24.56
C ILE A 26 4.47 4.06 -23.27
N ALA A 27 5.80 4.10 -23.37
CA ALA A 27 6.62 4.52 -22.25
C ALA A 27 6.21 5.96 -21.95
N ALA A 28 5.28 6.13 -21.00
CA ALA A 28 4.96 7.41 -20.41
C ALA A 28 6.28 8.06 -20.03
N GLU A 29 6.53 9.26 -20.53
CA GLU A 29 7.77 9.95 -20.26
C GLU A 29 7.73 10.43 -18.81
N VAL A 30 8.34 9.63 -17.94
CA VAL A 30 8.34 9.83 -16.50
C VAL A 30 9.71 10.28 -16.03
N LEU A 31 9.72 11.19 -15.08
CA LEU A 31 10.89 11.61 -14.35
C LEU A 31 11.08 10.68 -13.16
N HIS A 32 12.16 9.92 -13.14
CA HIS A 32 12.51 9.07 -12.01
C HIS A 32 13.21 9.85 -10.90
N LEU A 33 12.66 9.76 -9.68
CA LEU A 33 13.28 10.32 -8.49
C LEU A 33 14.38 9.37 -7.99
N SER A 34 15.59 9.89 -7.90
CA SER A 34 16.80 9.16 -7.49
C SER A 34 17.67 10.04 -6.59
N ASN A 35 18.76 9.46 -6.04
CA ASN A 35 19.70 10.17 -5.16
C ASN A 35 19.04 10.75 -3.90
N TRP A 36 18.15 9.96 -3.29
CA TRP A 36 17.51 10.31 -2.03
C TRP A 36 18.55 10.64 -0.96
N LYS A 37 18.22 11.65 -0.16
CA LYS A 37 18.95 11.97 1.06
C LYS A 37 18.01 11.84 2.24
N TYR A 38 18.55 11.64 3.43
CA TYR A 38 17.77 11.57 4.66
C TYR A 38 18.37 12.42 5.77
N ALA A 39 17.53 12.81 6.72
CA ALA A 39 17.92 13.37 8.01
C ALA A 39 16.95 12.87 9.09
N PRO A 40 17.41 12.51 10.29
CA PRO A 40 16.51 12.30 11.43
C PRO A 40 15.69 13.57 11.71
N GLY A 41 14.45 13.40 12.15
CA GLY A 41 13.53 14.48 12.44
C GLY A 41 12.74 14.27 13.73
N GLU A 42 11.84 15.21 13.99
CA GLU A 42 10.97 15.24 15.16
C GLU A 42 9.49 15.36 14.77
N SER A 43 8.60 15.05 15.72
CA SER A 43 7.15 15.03 15.52
C SER A 43 6.58 16.39 15.09
N GLU A 44 6.98 17.48 15.74
CA GLU A 44 6.39 18.81 15.49
C GLU A 44 7.03 19.56 14.31
N GLN A 45 8.07 19.00 13.69
CA GLN A 45 8.75 19.66 12.58
C GLN A 45 7.85 19.71 11.35
N GLY A 46 7.69 20.91 10.78
CA GLY A 46 7.14 21.12 9.44
C GLY A 46 8.24 21.34 8.39
N TYR A 47 7.80 21.59 7.15
CA TYR A 47 8.70 21.81 6.01
C TYR A 47 9.80 22.86 6.27
N HIS A 48 9.45 24.01 6.84
CA HIS A 48 10.38 25.13 7.00
C HIS A 48 11.55 24.84 7.95
N ASN A 49 11.33 23.98 8.95
CA ASN A 49 12.40 23.50 9.82
C ASN A 49 13.21 22.41 9.12
N ALA A 50 12.51 21.49 8.43
CA ALA A 50 13.09 20.31 7.83
C ALA A 50 14.03 20.61 6.65
N ILE A 51 13.73 21.62 5.83
CA ILE A 51 14.48 21.93 4.60
C ILE A 51 15.98 22.21 4.84
N ASN A 52 16.32 22.70 6.02
CA ASN A 52 17.69 23.06 6.43
C ASN A 52 18.37 21.98 7.27
N LEU A 53 17.76 20.81 7.47
CA LEU A 53 18.39 19.71 8.18
C LEU A 53 19.65 19.21 7.46
N PRO A 54 20.62 18.63 8.20
CA PRO A 54 21.85 18.12 7.64
C PRO A 54 21.63 16.80 6.88
N PHE A 55 21.03 16.90 5.69
CA PHE A 55 20.71 15.74 4.84
C PHE A 55 21.96 14.99 4.37
N GLN A 56 21.97 13.68 4.57
CA GLN A 56 23.03 12.77 4.14
C GLN A 56 22.52 11.83 3.04
N PRO A 57 23.38 11.34 2.13
CA PRO A 57 22.97 10.37 1.13
C PRO A 57 22.30 9.13 1.75
N LEU A 58 21.13 8.75 1.21
CA LEU A 58 20.43 7.53 1.62
C LEU A 58 20.96 6.35 0.82
N LYS A 59 21.47 5.33 1.52
CA LYS A 59 22.04 4.12 0.88
C LYS A 59 20.96 3.15 0.37
N SER A 60 19.91 2.96 1.16
CA SER A 60 18.85 1.97 0.91
C SER A 60 17.52 2.56 1.38
N THR A 61 16.48 2.40 0.57
CA THR A 61 15.10 2.73 0.98
C THR A 61 14.43 1.59 1.73
N SER A 62 15.05 0.42 1.84
CA SER A 62 14.46 -0.76 2.50
C SER A 62 14.65 -0.77 4.01
N ASP A 63 15.66 -0.05 4.52
CA ASP A 63 16.14 -0.18 5.90
C ASP A 63 16.02 1.14 6.68
N LEU A 64 14.98 1.93 6.41
CA LEU A 64 14.82 3.26 7.00
C LEU A 64 14.78 3.20 8.54
N HIS A 65 14.26 2.12 9.11
CA HIS A 65 14.22 1.93 10.56
C HIS A 65 15.58 2.00 11.25
N THR A 66 16.66 1.64 10.55
CA THR A 66 18.03 1.69 11.08
C THR A 66 18.58 3.12 11.22
N LEU A 67 17.89 4.12 10.67
CA LEU A 67 18.33 5.51 10.60
C LEU A 67 17.83 6.36 11.78
N VAL A 68 17.03 5.77 12.68
CA VAL A 68 16.51 6.42 13.88
C VAL A 68 16.91 5.65 15.14
N PRO A 69 17.18 6.35 16.26
CA PRO A 69 17.43 5.69 17.55
C PRO A 69 16.28 4.78 17.96
N ASN A 70 16.60 3.63 18.57
CA ASN A 70 15.62 2.64 19.04
C ASN A 70 14.65 2.12 17.95
N TYR A 71 14.95 2.35 16.67
CA TYR A 71 14.11 1.99 15.54
C TYR A 71 12.74 2.66 15.53
N GLU A 72 12.55 3.76 16.26
CA GLU A 72 11.27 4.48 16.34
C GLU A 72 11.52 5.99 16.29
N GLY A 73 10.76 6.70 15.46
CA GLY A 73 10.88 8.14 15.32
C GLY A 73 10.55 8.66 13.92
N PHE A 74 11.00 9.87 13.61
CA PHE A 74 10.73 10.51 12.33
C PHE A 74 11.99 10.61 11.49
N ILE A 75 11.81 10.43 10.18
CA ILE A 75 12.86 10.61 9.17
C ILE A 75 12.33 11.57 8.12
N TRP A 76 13.14 12.54 7.76
CA TRP A 76 12.94 13.34 6.57
C TRP A 76 13.72 12.75 5.42
N LEU A 77 13.05 12.52 4.31
CA LEU A 77 13.65 12.17 3.03
C LEU A 77 13.58 13.37 2.10
N ARG A 78 14.65 13.59 1.34
CA ARG A 78 14.75 14.67 0.36
C ARG A 78 15.12 14.11 -0.99
N SER A 79 14.36 14.49 -2.00
CA SER A 79 14.72 14.34 -3.40
C SER A 79 14.66 15.70 -4.08
N GLU A 80 15.57 15.93 -5.01
CA GLU A 80 15.63 17.16 -5.78
C GLU A 80 15.50 16.81 -7.25
N PHE A 81 14.74 17.61 -7.99
CA PHE A 81 14.51 17.34 -9.40
C PHE A 81 14.32 18.63 -10.20
N THR A 82 14.61 18.57 -11.50
CA THR A 82 14.37 19.69 -12.41
C THR A 82 13.05 19.46 -13.14
N ALA A 83 12.10 20.39 -13.00
CA ALA A 83 10.83 20.32 -13.71
C ALA A 83 10.98 20.96 -15.10
N TYR A 84 11.41 20.17 -16.08
CA TYR A 84 11.57 20.66 -17.46
C TYR A 84 10.23 21.10 -18.06
N ASN A 85 10.26 22.04 -19.02
CA ASN A 85 9.08 22.52 -19.74
C ASN A 85 8.10 21.41 -20.16
N LYS A 86 8.62 20.27 -20.64
CA LYS A 86 7.80 19.14 -21.08
C LYS A 86 6.93 18.55 -19.96
N LEU A 87 7.46 18.47 -18.74
CA LEU A 87 6.72 18.02 -17.55
C LEU A 87 5.64 19.04 -17.16
N VAL A 88 6.02 20.32 -17.07
CA VAL A 88 5.12 21.41 -16.65
C VAL A 88 3.98 21.62 -17.66
N ASN A 89 4.23 21.34 -18.94
CA ASN A 89 3.25 21.45 -20.02
C ASN A 89 2.26 20.28 -20.07
N MET A 90 2.48 19.18 -19.33
CA MET A 90 1.49 18.08 -19.24
C MET A 90 0.18 18.60 -18.65
N PRO A 91 -1.01 18.16 -19.08
CA PRO A 91 -2.27 18.69 -18.56
C PRO A 91 -2.39 18.64 -17.04
N LEU A 92 -2.03 17.49 -16.44
CA LEU A 92 -1.96 17.26 -15.00
C LEU A 92 -0.65 16.55 -14.67
N VAL A 93 0.04 17.00 -13.62
CA VAL A 93 1.28 16.39 -13.14
C VAL A 93 0.98 15.62 -11.85
N GLY A 94 1.47 14.39 -11.75
CA GLY A 94 1.33 13.54 -10.58
C GLY A 94 2.68 13.05 -10.08
N LEU A 95 2.73 12.75 -8.79
CA LEU A 95 3.80 12.04 -8.12
C LEU A 95 3.28 10.66 -7.70
N LEU A 96 3.89 9.61 -8.25
CA LEU A 96 3.69 8.25 -7.79
C LEU A 96 4.90 7.84 -6.95
N LEU A 97 4.68 7.60 -5.66
CA LEU A 97 5.67 7.00 -4.76
C LEU A 97 5.34 5.53 -4.51
N GLY A 98 6.37 4.77 -4.19
CA GLY A 98 6.24 3.40 -3.71
C GLY A 98 5.42 3.31 -2.43
N ARG A 99 5.24 2.08 -1.96
CA ARG A 99 4.66 1.81 -0.64
C ARG A 99 5.60 2.34 0.43
N ILE A 100 5.10 3.27 1.24
CA ILE A 100 5.79 3.76 2.42
C ILE A 100 5.20 3.00 3.62
N MET A 101 6.05 2.27 4.34
CA MET A 101 5.64 1.22 5.28
C MET A 101 4.64 1.71 6.35
N ILE A 102 4.85 2.89 6.95
CA ILE A 102 4.01 3.31 8.07
C ILE A 102 3.09 4.45 7.67
N ALA A 103 3.56 5.68 7.80
CA ALA A 103 2.79 6.86 7.50
C ALA A 103 3.74 7.93 6.96
N ASP A 104 3.19 8.84 6.18
CA ASP A 104 3.95 9.94 5.60
C ASP A 104 3.14 11.22 5.43
N GLU A 105 3.89 12.31 5.40
CA GLU A 105 3.48 13.60 4.87
C GLU A 105 4.48 13.99 3.79
N THR A 106 3.98 14.30 2.59
CA THR A 106 4.80 14.64 1.43
C THR A 106 4.59 16.10 1.05
N TYR A 107 5.70 16.82 0.89
CA TYR A 107 5.74 18.24 0.57
C TYR A 107 6.51 18.49 -0.72
N CYS A 108 6.03 19.43 -1.53
CA CYS A 108 6.74 19.94 -2.70
C CYS A 108 6.92 21.46 -2.58
N ASN A 109 8.18 21.91 -2.61
CA ASN A 109 8.55 23.34 -2.59
C ASN A 109 7.91 24.20 -1.47
N GLY A 110 7.57 23.60 -0.33
CA GLY A 110 6.97 24.30 0.81
C GLY A 110 5.58 23.82 1.17
N GLU A 111 4.84 23.28 0.20
CA GLU A 111 3.44 22.96 0.36
C GLU A 111 3.22 21.46 0.55
N LEU A 112 2.32 21.10 1.47
CA LEU A 112 1.88 19.72 1.67
C LEU A 112 1.03 19.30 0.46
N ILE A 113 1.46 18.26 -0.25
CA ILE A 113 0.76 17.74 -1.43
C ILE A 113 -0.05 16.47 -1.13
N GLY A 114 0.21 15.82 0.00
CA GLY A 114 -0.53 14.66 0.45
C GLY A 114 0.04 14.04 1.71
N SER A 115 -0.79 13.23 2.36
CA SER A 115 -0.43 12.41 3.50
C SER A 115 -1.19 11.09 3.43
N THR A 116 -0.65 10.06 4.08
CA THR A 116 -1.29 8.75 4.15
C THR A 116 -0.85 8.03 5.42
N GLY A 117 -1.82 7.37 6.07
CA GLY A 117 -1.64 6.84 7.42
C GLY A 117 -1.82 7.93 8.47
N GLN A 118 -1.48 7.61 9.72
CA GLN A 118 -1.58 8.56 10.82
C GLN A 118 -0.31 8.48 11.68
N PHE A 119 0.25 9.63 12.02
CA PHE A 119 1.36 9.73 12.97
C PHE A 119 0.88 9.52 14.42
N PRO A 120 1.80 9.25 15.37
CA PRO A 120 1.47 9.25 16.80
C PRO A 120 0.77 10.56 17.24
N PRO A 121 -0.07 10.52 18.29
CA PRO A 121 -0.29 9.39 19.21
C PRO A 121 -1.32 8.36 18.71
N GLN A 122 -2.19 8.70 17.75
CA GLN A 122 -3.12 7.75 17.12
C GLN A 122 -2.50 7.14 15.87
N PHE A 123 -1.35 6.49 16.00
CA PHE A 123 -0.64 6.01 14.83
C PHE A 123 -1.42 4.93 14.08
N PHE A 124 -1.37 4.97 12.74
CA PHE A 124 -1.95 3.95 11.88
C PHE A 124 -1.09 3.73 10.64
N SER A 125 -0.70 2.48 10.41
CA SER A 125 0.17 2.08 9.29
C SER A 125 -0.62 1.86 8.00
N GLU A 126 -0.12 2.44 6.91
CA GLU A 126 -0.59 2.27 5.54
C GLU A 126 0.46 1.53 4.69
N TRP A 127 0.94 0.41 5.24
CA TRP A 127 2.05 -0.39 4.73
C TRP A 127 1.79 -0.95 3.33
N ASN A 128 0.52 -1.25 3.02
CA ASN A 128 0.11 -1.84 1.76
C ASN A 128 -0.36 -0.81 0.72
N ARG A 129 0.02 0.47 0.84
CA ARG A 129 -0.51 1.55 -0.01
C ARG A 129 0.57 2.27 -0.81
N TYR A 130 0.43 2.33 -2.13
CA TYR A 130 1.22 3.26 -2.94
C TYR A 130 0.75 4.70 -2.71
N ARG A 131 1.56 5.72 -3.00
CA ARG A 131 1.11 7.12 -2.91
C ARG A 131 0.97 7.71 -4.29
N LEU A 132 -0.21 8.19 -4.63
CA LEU A 132 -0.42 9.01 -5.81
C LEU A 132 -0.92 10.38 -5.35
N TYR A 133 -0.07 11.39 -5.51
CA TYR A 133 -0.38 12.77 -5.16
C TYR A 133 -0.39 13.64 -6.42
N MET A 134 -1.33 14.57 -6.48
CA MET A 134 -1.31 15.59 -7.52
C MET A 134 -0.19 16.58 -7.21
N LEU A 135 0.55 17.00 -8.23
CA LEU A 135 1.53 18.07 -8.14
C LEU A 135 0.95 19.32 -8.83
N PRO A 136 0.40 20.28 -8.07
CA PRO A 136 -0.06 21.53 -8.66
C PRO A 136 1.08 22.23 -9.39
N LYS A 137 0.84 22.59 -10.66
CA LYS A 137 1.85 23.26 -11.48
C LYS A 137 2.34 24.58 -10.89
N SER A 138 1.50 25.26 -10.12
CA SER A 138 1.85 26.48 -9.39
C SER A 138 2.98 26.29 -8.38
N LEU A 139 3.18 25.06 -7.89
CA LEU A 139 4.30 24.74 -7.00
C LEU A 139 5.60 24.52 -7.76
N LEU A 140 5.53 24.14 -9.04
CA LEU A 140 6.70 23.73 -9.81
C LEU A 140 7.46 24.94 -10.36
N LYS A 141 8.75 25.01 -10.07
CA LYS A 141 9.68 25.98 -10.66
C LYS A 141 10.21 25.42 -11.97
N THR A 142 9.75 25.98 -13.08
CA THR A 142 10.04 25.50 -14.44
C THR A 142 11.52 25.67 -14.80
N ASN A 143 12.15 24.61 -15.30
CA ASN A 143 13.59 24.53 -15.64
C ASN A 143 14.52 24.87 -14.47
N GLU A 144 13.99 24.87 -13.25
CA GLU A 144 14.70 25.12 -12.01
C GLU A 144 14.65 23.89 -11.11
N LYS A 145 15.45 23.94 -10.05
CA LYS A 145 15.51 22.90 -9.05
C LYS A 145 14.31 22.98 -8.12
N ASN A 146 13.57 21.88 -8.05
CA ASN A 146 12.44 21.65 -7.17
C ASN A 146 12.86 20.70 -6.05
N VAL A 147 12.26 20.85 -4.88
CA VAL A 147 12.54 20.02 -3.70
C VAL A 147 11.27 19.29 -3.29
N LEU A 148 11.41 17.97 -3.17
CA LEU A 148 10.44 17.09 -2.56
C LEU A 148 10.97 16.69 -1.18
N LEU A 149 10.18 16.93 -0.13
CA LEU A 149 10.44 16.42 1.21
C LEU A 149 9.35 15.43 1.60
N ILE A 150 9.74 14.30 2.18
CA ILE A 150 8.81 13.31 2.71
C ILE A 150 9.17 13.11 4.18
N LYS A 151 8.24 13.44 5.07
CA LYS A 151 8.34 13.09 6.48
C LYS A 151 7.75 11.69 6.63
N VAL A 152 8.52 10.77 7.16
CA VAL A 152 8.12 9.37 7.36
C VAL A 152 8.19 9.07 8.85
N TYR A 153 7.12 8.53 9.41
CA TYR A 153 7.17 7.92 10.73
C TYR A 153 7.68 6.48 10.61
N VAL A 154 8.54 6.08 11.53
CA VAL A 154 9.12 4.75 11.66
C VAL A 154 8.78 4.20 13.04
N ASN A 155 8.43 2.91 13.10
CA ASN A 155 8.13 2.19 14.33
C ASN A 155 8.54 0.73 14.16
N HIS A 156 9.78 0.42 14.56
CA HIS A 156 10.51 -0.85 14.43
C HIS A 156 10.70 -1.38 13.00
N GLU A 157 9.84 -0.96 12.08
CA GLU A 157 9.91 -1.20 10.64
C GLU A 157 9.84 0.14 9.89
N GLY A 158 10.39 0.16 8.69
CA GLY A 158 10.42 1.37 7.87
C GLY A 158 11.11 1.11 6.54
N SER A 159 10.35 1.25 5.46
CA SER A 159 10.85 1.07 4.11
C SER A 159 10.01 1.86 3.09
N ILE A 160 10.61 2.09 1.91
CA ILE A 160 9.92 2.54 0.71
C ILE A 160 10.20 1.54 -0.41
N ALA A 161 9.14 0.92 -0.92
CA ALA A 161 9.21 -0.12 -1.94
C ALA A 161 8.33 0.22 -3.15
N GLY A 162 8.93 0.30 -4.33
CA GLY A 162 8.22 0.58 -5.58
C GLY A 162 8.86 1.71 -6.38
N LYS A 163 8.16 2.16 -7.42
CA LYS A 163 8.61 3.26 -8.27
C LYS A 163 8.39 4.61 -7.59
N ASN A 164 9.35 5.51 -7.74
CA ASN A 164 9.24 6.90 -7.31
C ASN A 164 9.39 7.78 -8.56
N ILE A 165 8.26 8.19 -9.14
CA ILE A 165 8.21 8.83 -10.45
C ILE A 165 7.27 10.02 -10.47
N ILE A 166 7.60 11.01 -11.30
CA ILE A 166 6.76 12.16 -11.61
C ILE A 166 6.40 12.11 -13.09
N GLY A 167 5.15 12.38 -13.44
CA GLY A 167 4.68 12.29 -14.82
C GLY A 167 3.25 12.75 -15.00
N ASN A 168 2.63 12.36 -16.11
CA ASN A 168 1.24 12.67 -16.38
C ASN A 168 0.34 11.98 -15.35
N TYR A 169 -0.43 12.77 -14.59
CA TYR A 169 -1.28 12.24 -13.52
C TYR A 169 -2.23 11.14 -14.00
N LYS A 170 -2.83 11.28 -15.19
CA LYS A 170 -3.80 10.30 -15.72
C LYS A 170 -3.16 8.98 -16.15
N GLU A 171 -1.88 9.00 -16.49
CA GLU A 171 -1.14 7.77 -16.78
C GLU A 171 -0.71 7.09 -15.48
N LEU A 172 -0.22 7.87 -14.51
CA LEU A 172 0.12 7.39 -13.18
C LEU A 172 -1.10 6.86 -12.40
N GLU A 173 -2.28 7.45 -12.60
CA GLU A 173 -3.55 6.99 -12.03
C GLU A 173 -3.89 5.57 -12.50
N LYS A 174 -3.67 5.26 -13.78
CA LYS A 174 -3.89 3.90 -14.31
C LYS A 174 -2.92 2.88 -13.70
N GLU A 175 -1.66 3.27 -13.54
CA GLU A 175 -0.66 2.43 -12.87
C GLU A 175 -1.00 2.21 -11.40
N TYR A 176 -1.35 3.28 -10.68
CA TYR A 176 -1.81 3.22 -9.30
C TYR A 176 -3.05 2.31 -9.15
N ASP A 177 -4.05 2.47 -10.03
CA ASP A 177 -5.28 1.66 -9.99
C ASP A 177 -4.98 0.17 -10.18
N TYR A 178 -4.04 -0.18 -11.07
CA TYR A 178 -3.60 -1.55 -11.23
C TYR A 178 -2.92 -2.09 -9.97
N LEU A 179 -2.02 -1.32 -9.38
CA LEU A 179 -1.32 -1.70 -8.15
C LEU A 179 -2.29 -1.85 -6.97
N ASP A 180 -3.20 -0.89 -6.76
CA ASP A 180 -4.25 -0.94 -5.73
C ASP A 180 -5.24 -2.07 -5.96
N PHE A 181 -5.54 -2.41 -7.22
CA PHE A 181 -6.38 -3.56 -7.54
C PHE A 181 -5.76 -4.87 -7.04
N ILE A 182 -4.47 -5.08 -7.32
CA ILE A 182 -3.74 -6.29 -6.92
C ILE A 182 -3.51 -6.34 -5.41
N ASP A 183 -3.11 -5.24 -4.78
CA ASP A 183 -2.75 -5.25 -3.36
C ASP A 183 -3.99 -5.21 -2.44
N SER A 184 -5.11 -4.61 -2.90
CA SER A 184 -6.29 -4.34 -2.05
C SER A 184 -7.59 -4.91 -2.63
N ARG A 185 -8.02 -4.48 -3.82
CA ARG A 185 -9.39 -4.77 -4.31
C ARG A 185 -9.64 -6.26 -4.56
N ILE A 186 -8.64 -7.00 -5.04
CA ILE A 186 -8.75 -8.46 -5.21
C ILE A 186 -8.95 -9.16 -3.85
N ASN A 187 -8.26 -8.70 -2.80
CA ASN A 187 -8.42 -9.24 -1.44
C ASN A 187 -9.81 -8.96 -0.88
N ALA A 188 -10.41 -7.81 -1.19
CA ALA A 188 -11.80 -7.51 -0.83
C ALA A 188 -12.80 -8.47 -1.52
N ILE A 189 -12.63 -8.74 -2.82
CA ILE A 189 -13.47 -9.68 -3.57
C ILE A 189 -13.32 -11.10 -2.99
N ILE A 190 -12.08 -11.56 -2.78
CA ILE A 190 -11.79 -12.87 -2.21
C ILE A 190 -12.37 -12.98 -0.79
N SER A 191 -12.20 -11.96 0.04
CA SER A 191 -12.78 -11.89 1.40
C SER A 191 -14.30 -12.06 1.37
N PHE A 192 -14.99 -11.37 0.46
CA PHE A 192 -16.44 -11.50 0.31
C PHE A 192 -16.87 -12.90 -0.14
N LEU A 193 -16.15 -13.52 -1.08
CA LEU A 193 -16.42 -14.89 -1.51
C LEU A 193 -16.24 -15.89 -0.37
N PHE A 194 -15.15 -15.78 0.40
CA PHE A 194 -14.93 -16.61 1.59
C PHE A 194 -16.04 -16.42 2.63
N PHE A 195 -16.52 -15.18 2.81
CA PHE A 195 -17.65 -14.92 3.70
C PHE A 195 -18.91 -15.66 3.26
N LEU A 196 -19.28 -15.57 1.98
CA LEU A 196 -20.46 -16.26 1.43
C LEU A 196 -20.34 -17.78 1.53
N VAL A 197 -19.19 -18.34 1.18
CA VAL A 197 -18.92 -19.78 1.32
C VAL A 197 -19.00 -20.19 2.78
N GLY A 198 -18.40 -19.43 3.70
CA GLY A 198 -18.47 -19.68 5.13
C GLY A 198 -19.90 -19.73 5.66
N CYS A 199 -20.71 -18.72 5.32
CA CYS A 199 -22.13 -18.66 5.67
C CYS A 199 -22.92 -19.87 5.10
N TYR A 200 -22.66 -20.26 3.86
CA TYR A 200 -23.31 -21.42 3.24
C TYR A 200 -23.00 -22.72 3.99
N TYR A 201 -21.74 -22.98 4.33
CA TYR A 201 -21.34 -24.20 5.04
C TYR A 201 -21.85 -24.23 6.49
N ILE A 202 -21.91 -23.08 7.17
CA ILE A 202 -22.53 -22.96 8.50
C ILE A 202 -24.04 -23.21 8.43
N LEU A 203 -24.71 -22.75 7.37
CA LEU A 203 -26.13 -23.05 7.13
C LEU A 203 -26.35 -24.55 6.88
N MET A 204 -25.51 -25.18 6.06
CA MET A 204 -25.54 -26.62 5.81
C MET A 204 -25.36 -27.43 7.10
N TYR A 205 -24.39 -27.04 7.95
CA TYR A 205 -24.25 -27.62 9.28
C TYR A 205 -25.52 -27.42 10.13
N SER A 206 -26.15 -26.24 10.05
CA SER A 206 -27.37 -25.95 10.80
C SER A 206 -28.54 -26.84 10.41
N LEU A 207 -28.62 -27.25 9.14
CA LEU A 207 -29.60 -28.22 8.64
C LEU A 207 -29.20 -29.68 8.94
N ARG A 208 -27.90 -29.98 9.00
CA ARG A 208 -27.34 -31.32 9.21
C ARG A 208 -26.27 -31.32 10.30
N LYS A 209 -26.70 -31.25 11.56
CA LYS A 209 -25.83 -31.12 12.74
C LYS A 209 -24.81 -32.25 12.94
N LYS A 210 -24.95 -33.37 12.22
CA LYS A 210 -24.00 -34.50 12.24
C LYS A 210 -22.72 -34.20 11.46
N ASP A 211 -22.76 -33.30 10.48
CA ASP A 211 -21.64 -33.02 9.59
C ASP A 211 -20.77 -31.89 10.18
N LEU A 212 -20.03 -32.20 11.27
CA LEU A 212 -19.17 -31.23 11.94
C LEU A 212 -18.09 -30.64 11.02
N GLU A 213 -17.67 -31.38 10.00
CA GLU A 213 -16.74 -30.91 8.96
C GLU A 213 -17.24 -29.61 8.30
N ASN A 214 -18.54 -29.52 8.01
CA ASN A 214 -19.14 -28.32 7.42
C ASN A 214 -19.04 -27.12 8.37
N LEU A 215 -19.15 -27.33 9.69
CA LEU A 215 -18.99 -26.26 10.67
C LEU A 215 -17.54 -25.77 10.68
N TYR A 216 -16.56 -26.67 10.79
CA TYR A 216 -15.15 -26.28 10.86
C TYR A 216 -14.68 -25.62 9.57
N PHE A 217 -15.07 -26.14 8.41
CA PHE A 217 -14.77 -25.51 7.12
C PHE A 217 -15.43 -24.13 7.01
N GLY A 218 -16.72 -24.03 7.36
CA GLY A 218 -17.44 -22.77 7.32
C GLY A 218 -16.81 -21.69 8.21
N LEU A 219 -16.48 -22.04 9.46
CA LEU A 219 -15.76 -21.14 10.38
C LEU A 219 -14.37 -20.76 9.88
N THR A 220 -13.65 -21.69 9.25
CA THR A 220 -12.35 -21.42 8.63
C THR A 220 -12.49 -20.36 7.53
N CYS A 221 -13.50 -20.48 6.66
CA CYS A 221 -13.78 -19.49 5.63
C CYS A 221 -14.14 -18.12 6.20
N ILE A 222 -14.98 -18.06 7.25
CA ILE A 222 -15.30 -16.80 7.94
C ILE A 222 -14.04 -16.16 8.56
N ALA A 223 -13.20 -16.95 9.22
CA ALA A 223 -11.96 -16.45 9.81
C ALA A 223 -10.99 -15.93 8.73
N PHE A 224 -10.86 -16.63 7.60
CA PHE A 224 -10.09 -16.16 6.44
C PHE A 224 -10.63 -14.86 5.86
N SER A 225 -11.95 -14.72 5.76
CA SER A 225 -12.59 -13.49 5.29
C SER A 225 -12.19 -12.29 6.16
N PHE A 226 -12.24 -12.44 7.48
CA PHE A 226 -11.83 -11.41 8.42
C PHE A 226 -10.32 -11.14 8.41
N TYR A 227 -9.49 -12.18 8.23
CA TYR A 227 -8.05 -12.01 8.07
C TYR A 227 -7.71 -11.11 6.86
N LEU A 228 -8.40 -11.32 5.73
CA LEU A 228 -8.16 -10.56 4.50
C LEU A 228 -8.54 -9.07 4.60
N ILE A 229 -9.34 -8.67 5.59
CA ILE A 229 -9.69 -7.26 5.84
C ILE A 229 -8.42 -6.42 6.06
N ASN A 230 -7.34 -6.99 6.61
CA ASN A 230 -6.05 -6.32 6.80
C ASN A 230 -5.51 -5.63 5.54
N PHE A 231 -5.84 -6.16 4.35
CA PHE A 231 -5.29 -5.67 3.08
C PHE A 231 -6.08 -4.51 2.46
N PHE A 232 -7.33 -4.30 2.86
CA PHE A 232 -8.23 -3.35 2.20
C PHE A 232 -9.07 -2.47 3.14
N ILE A 233 -9.04 -2.69 4.46
CA ILE A 233 -9.93 -2.00 5.41
C ILE A 233 -9.89 -0.47 5.26
N THR A 234 -8.71 0.10 5.04
CA THR A 234 -8.53 1.55 4.93
C THR A 234 -8.98 2.13 3.58
N ARG A 235 -9.35 1.29 2.61
CA ARG A 235 -9.93 1.68 1.31
C ARG A 235 -11.45 1.71 1.33
N ILE A 236 -12.06 1.23 2.42
CA ILE A 236 -13.51 1.25 2.56
C ILE A 236 -13.97 2.71 2.72
N SER A 237 -14.97 3.10 1.93
CA SER A 237 -15.55 4.45 2.03
C SER A 237 -16.07 4.71 3.44
N GLY A 238 -15.67 5.84 4.02
CA GLY A 238 -16.03 6.20 5.40
C GLY A 238 -15.15 5.58 6.48
N PHE A 239 -14.08 4.86 6.13
CA PHE A 239 -13.10 4.41 7.10
C PHE A 239 -12.41 5.59 7.79
N ASP A 240 -12.28 5.51 9.11
CA ASP A 240 -11.55 6.46 9.95
C ASP A 240 -10.47 5.70 10.71
N TYR A 241 -9.23 6.22 10.70
CA TYR A 241 -8.10 5.64 11.43
C TYR A 241 -8.36 5.54 12.95
N ASN A 242 -9.25 6.37 13.49
CA ASN A 242 -9.61 6.34 14.91
C ASN A 242 -10.63 5.25 15.27
N LEU A 243 -11.21 4.54 14.29
CA LEU A 243 -12.20 3.50 14.52
C LEU A 243 -11.67 2.36 15.40
N ILE A 244 -10.39 1.99 15.21
CA ILE A 244 -9.71 0.96 15.98
C ILE A 244 -8.22 1.29 16.11
N GLN A 245 -7.67 1.12 17.31
CA GLN A 245 -6.22 1.27 17.52
C GLN A 245 -5.45 0.26 16.66
N TYR A 246 -4.42 0.73 15.94
CA TYR A 246 -3.67 -0.10 15.00
C TYR A 246 -3.08 -1.37 15.65
N LEU A 247 -2.50 -1.27 16.85
CA LEU A 247 -1.94 -2.44 17.55
C LEU A 247 -3.02 -3.46 17.94
N LEU A 248 -4.21 -3.00 18.33
CA LEU A 248 -5.33 -3.88 18.63
C LEU A 248 -5.80 -4.59 17.35
N PHE A 249 -5.93 -3.83 16.26
CA PHE A 249 -6.29 -4.37 14.95
C PHE A 249 -5.30 -5.47 14.50
N GLN A 250 -3.99 -5.20 14.54
CA GLN A 250 -2.99 -6.20 14.16
C GLN A 250 -2.99 -7.43 15.07
N LYS A 251 -3.18 -7.27 16.39
CA LYS A 251 -3.33 -8.42 17.30
C LYS A 251 -4.50 -9.34 16.90
N ILE A 252 -5.63 -8.76 16.52
CA ILE A 252 -6.79 -9.53 16.02
C ILE A 252 -6.40 -10.30 14.76
N ILE A 253 -5.75 -9.65 13.79
CA ILE A 253 -5.28 -10.28 12.54
C ILE A 253 -4.32 -11.45 12.83
N PHE A 254 -3.35 -11.28 13.73
CA PHE A 254 -2.42 -12.35 14.10
C PHE A 254 -3.11 -13.53 14.80
N ILE A 255 -4.06 -13.27 15.71
CA ILE A 255 -4.83 -14.32 16.38
C ILE A 255 -5.64 -15.13 15.36
N LEU A 256 -6.21 -14.47 14.34
CA LEU A 256 -6.98 -15.15 13.30
C LEU A 256 -6.15 -16.21 12.56
N ILE A 257 -4.85 -16.01 12.36
CA ILE A 257 -3.97 -17.02 11.73
C ILE A 257 -3.96 -18.32 12.55
N PHE A 258 -3.84 -18.23 13.88
CA PHE A 258 -3.85 -19.39 14.76
C PHE A 258 -5.24 -20.05 14.83
N VAL A 259 -6.31 -19.24 14.85
CA VAL A 259 -7.69 -19.72 14.80
C VAL A 259 -7.95 -20.49 13.50
N ILE A 260 -7.52 -19.95 12.37
CA ILE A 260 -7.60 -20.60 11.06
C ILE A 260 -6.86 -21.93 11.08
N ALA A 261 -5.62 -21.97 11.56
CA ALA A 261 -4.83 -23.20 11.64
C ALA A 261 -5.52 -24.27 12.51
N TYR A 262 -6.06 -23.86 13.65
CA TYR A 262 -6.81 -24.75 14.53
C TYR A 262 -8.08 -25.28 13.84
N LEU A 263 -8.91 -24.42 13.28
CA LEU A 263 -10.17 -24.82 12.62
C LEU A 263 -9.92 -25.74 11.42
N LEU A 264 -8.87 -25.45 10.64
CA LEU A 264 -8.48 -26.29 9.51
C LEU A 264 -7.98 -27.66 9.99
N SER A 265 -7.25 -27.74 11.10
CA SER A 265 -6.83 -29.03 11.67
C SER A 265 -8.03 -29.89 12.07
N ARG A 266 -9.07 -29.28 12.67
CA ARG A 266 -10.33 -29.95 13.05
C ARG A 266 -11.20 -30.35 11.86
N PHE A 267 -11.04 -29.69 10.72
CA PHE A 267 -11.70 -30.08 9.49
C PHE A 267 -11.04 -31.30 8.83
N LEU A 268 -9.72 -31.45 8.98
CA LEU A 268 -8.93 -32.51 8.35
C LEU A 268 -8.87 -33.82 9.17
N THR A 269 -9.23 -33.78 10.45
CA THR A 269 -9.20 -34.93 11.39
C THR A 269 -10.58 -35.33 11.85
#